data_AF-A0A351FJU1-F1
#
_entry.id   AF-A0A351FJU1-F1
#
_cell.length_a   1.000
_cell.length_b   1.000
_cell.length_c   1.000
_cell.angle_alpha   90.00
_cell.angle_beta   90.00
_cell.angle_gamma   90.00
#
_symmetry.space_group_name_H-M   'P 1'
#
loop_
_entity.id
_entity.type
_entity.pdbx_description
1 polymer ?
#
loop_
_entity_poly.entity_id
_entity_poly.type
_entity_poly.pdbx_seq_one_letter_code
_entity_poly.pdbx_strand_id
1 'polypeptide(L)'
;MTTALESLLVVEIGRSVAGAYVGKLFADYGSEVHISEAMKPSATSAFFDDSKHLNSTIVLNEADVVIQSSHSDPIESPLAPINPEQVVLRISPFPSEGPYSKWKSTDLVDAALGGHLRLTGDPSREPLSGVPDLVHMASGATGFIGVLAALMTRARTGRGQIVEVSHQEVIASLH
;
A
#
# COMPACT_ATOMS: atom_id res chain seq x y z
N MET A 1 -17.98 20.47 6.34
CA MET A 1 -16.54 20.79 6.41
C MET A 1 -15.93 20.15 5.19
N THR A 2 -15.28 20.92 4.33
CA THR A 2 -14.55 20.38 3.17
C THR A 2 -13.34 19.61 3.70
N THR A 3 -13.17 18.33 3.37
CA THR A 3 -11.96 17.58 3.78
C THR A 3 -10.87 17.71 2.71
N ALA A 4 -9.64 17.32 3.04
CA ALA A 4 -8.50 17.48 2.15
C ALA A 4 -8.63 16.67 0.85
N LEU A 5 -9.33 15.53 0.89
CA LEU A 5 -9.38 14.55 -0.21
C LEU A 5 -10.81 14.16 -0.62
N GLU A 6 -11.84 14.96 -0.28
CA GLU A 6 -13.26 14.64 -0.52
C GLU A 6 -13.66 14.40 -1.98
N SER A 7 -12.85 14.87 -2.92
CA SER A 7 -13.15 14.78 -4.36
C SER A 7 -12.52 13.57 -5.04
N LEU A 8 -11.88 12.67 -4.30
CA LEU A 8 -11.16 11.53 -4.89
C LEU A 8 -11.98 10.24 -4.76
N LEU A 9 -12.07 9.54 -5.89
CA LEU A 9 -12.52 8.16 -5.94
C LEU A 9 -11.32 7.21 -5.91
N VAL A 10 -11.26 6.36 -4.89
CA VAL A 10 -10.15 5.42 -4.66
C VAL A 10 -10.64 3.99 -4.74
N VAL A 11 -9.93 3.14 -5.50
CA VAL A 11 -10.22 1.70 -5.57
C VAL A 11 -9.04 0.90 -5.01
N GLU A 12 -9.32 0.02 -4.06
CA GLU A 12 -8.37 -0.88 -3.41
C GLU A 12 -8.53 -2.32 -3.95
N ILE A 13 -7.40 -2.91 -4.39
CA ILE A 13 -7.31 -4.28 -4.93
C ILE A 13 -6.14 -5.06 -4.30
N GLY A 14 -6.27 -6.39 -4.24
CA GLY A 14 -5.25 -7.33 -3.77
C GLY A 14 -5.13 -7.48 -2.24
N ARG A 15 -5.56 -6.46 -1.48
CA ARG A 15 -5.81 -6.50 -0.02
C ARG A 15 -4.67 -7.05 0.84
N SER A 16 -3.50 -6.41 0.80
CA SER A 16 -2.51 -6.53 1.88
C SER A 16 -2.83 -5.57 3.03
N VAL A 17 -2.22 -5.79 4.21
CA VAL A 17 -2.30 -4.83 5.33
C VAL A 17 -1.81 -3.45 4.92
N ALA A 18 -0.77 -3.37 4.09
CA ALA A 18 -0.24 -2.11 3.58
C ALA A 18 -1.27 -1.38 2.69
N GLY A 19 -1.87 -2.08 1.73
CA GLY A 19 -2.91 -1.50 0.87
C GLY A 19 -4.16 -1.08 1.64
N ALA A 20 -4.61 -1.92 2.57
CA ALA A 20 -5.74 -1.64 3.43
C ALA A 20 -5.52 -0.39 4.28
N TYR A 21 -4.29 -0.18 4.78
CA TYR A 21 -3.93 1.02 5.53
C TYR A 21 -3.89 2.28 4.64
N VAL A 22 -3.41 2.19 3.39
CA VAL A 22 -3.50 3.32 2.44
C VAL A 22 -4.97 3.70 2.21
N GLY A 23 -5.82 2.72 1.90
CA GLY A 23 -7.25 2.96 1.68
C GLY A 23 -7.92 3.58 2.91
N LYS A 24 -7.53 3.13 4.11
CA LYS A 24 -8.01 3.72 5.36
C LYS A 24 -7.62 5.20 5.46
N LEU A 25 -6.37 5.54 5.21
CA LEU A 25 -5.91 6.93 5.27
C LEU A 25 -6.69 7.81 4.28
N PHE A 26 -6.91 7.35 3.05
CA PHE A 26 -7.76 8.07 2.09
C PHE A 26 -9.18 8.30 2.63
N ALA A 27 -9.82 7.26 3.17
CA ALA A 27 -11.16 7.36 3.74
C ALA A 27 -11.21 8.30 4.96
N ASP A 28 -10.22 8.22 5.86
CA ASP A 28 -10.11 9.08 7.05
C ASP A 28 -9.91 10.56 6.66
N TYR A 29 -9.29 10.84 5.51
CA TYR A 29 -9.18 12.19 4.92
C TYR A 29 -10.32 12.55 3.95
N GLY A 30 -11.36 11.71 3.88
CA GLY A 30 -12.66 11.96 3.29
C GLY A 30 -12.85 11.51 1.84
N SER A 31 -11.90 10.79 1.25
CA SER A 31 -12.10 10.19 -0.09
C SER A 31 -13.17 9.11 -0.07
N GLU A 32 -13.82 8.93 -1.22
CA GLU A 32 -14.70 7.79 -1.46
C GLU A 32 -13.83 6.57 -1.80
N VAL A 33 -13.87 5.53 -0.95
CA VAL A 33 -12.96 4.38 -1.06
C VAL A 33 -13.74 3.08 -1.23
N HIS A 34 -13.40 2.35 -2.28
CA HIS A 34 -14.07 1.13 -2.70
C HIS A 34 -13.12 -0.07 -2.74
N ILE A 35 -13.59 -1.20 -2.23
CA ILE A 35 -12.81 -2.44 -2.20
C ILE A 35 -13.38 -3.40 -3.24
N SER A 36 -12.56 -3.75 -4.25
CA SER A 36 -12.97 -4.59 -5.38
C SER A 36 -13.18 -6.06 -5.00
N GLU A 37 -12.45 -6.56 -4.01
CA GLU A 37 -12.58 -7.94 -3.51
C GLU A 37 -12.46 -7.91 -1.99
N ALA A 38 -13.47 -8.30 -1.23
CA ALA A 38 -13.35 -8.30 0.23
C ALA A 38 -12.50 -9.48 0.76
N MET A 39 -11.57 -9.22 1.70
CA MET A 39 -10.98 -10.27 2.53
C MET A 39 -12.08 -10.97 3.31
N LYS A 40 -11.83 -12.22 3.72
CA LYS A 40 -12.61 -12.82 4.79
C LYS A 40 -12.54 -11.90 6.01
N PRO A 41 -13.69 -11.50 6.59
CA PRO A 41 -13.70 -10.64 7.77
C PRO A 41 -12.80 -11.23 8.87
N SER A 42 -11.90 -10.39 9.39
CA SER A 42 -11.08 -10.67 10.56
C SER A 42 -11.40 -9.67 11.66
N ALA A 43 -10.90 -9.90 12.88
CA ALA A 43 -11.02 -8.94 13.97
C ALA A 43 -10.42 -7.56 13.62
N THR A 44 -9.47 -7.50 12.68
CA THR A 44 -8.83 -6.26 12.24
C THR A 44 -9.50 -5.61 11.03
N SER A 45 -10.42 -6.30 10.34
CA SER A 45 -11.14 -5.71 9.20
C SER A 45 -11.91 -4.45 9.57
N ALA A 46 -12.50 -4.40 10.77
CA ALA A 46 -13.17 -3.20 11.26
C ALA A 46 -12.22 -1.99 11.35
N PHE A 47 -10.96 -2.20 11.75
CA PHE A 47 -10.00 -1.09 11.82
C PHE A 47 -9.73 -0.49 10.43
N PHE A 48 -9.58 -1.33 9.41
CA PHE A 48 -9.23 -0.90 8.05
C PHE A 48 -10.43 -0.44 7.22
N ASP A 49 -11.60 -1.05 7.40
CA ASP A 49 -12.68 -1.00 6.40
C ASP A 49 -13.94 -0.24 6.84
N ASP A 50 -14.03 0.24 8.09
CA ASP A 50 -15.26 0.85 8.66
C ASP A 50 -15.81 2.01 7.81
N SER A 51 -14.91 2.77 7.17
CA SER A 51 -15.22 3.93 6.33
C SER A 51 -15.20 3.65 4.82
N LYS A 52 -15.21 2.37 4.41
CA LYS A 52 -15.05 1.96 3.01
C LYS A 52 -16.26 1.20 2.48
N HIS A 53 -16.45 1.25 1.17
CA HIS A 53 -17.49 0.51 0.47
C HIS A 53 -16.98 -0.87 0.02
N LEU A 54 -17.52 -1.93 0.62
CA LEU A 54 -17.16 -3.33 0.31
C LEU A 54 -17.96 -3.89 -0.87
N ASN A 55 -17.32 -4.68 -1.73
CA ASN A 55 -17.94 -5.42 -2.85
C ASN A 55 -18.75 -4.54 -3.81
N SER A 56 -18.31 -3.30 -3.99
CA SER A 56 -18.94 -2.38 -4.93
C SER A 56 -18.47 -2.67 -6.35
N THR A 57 -19.41 -2.74 -7.29
CA THR A 57 -19.13 -2.76 -8.73
C THR A 57 -18.71 -1.37 -9.18
N ILE A 58 -17.47 -0.97 -8.87
CA ILE A 58 -16.86 0.23 -9.43
C ILE A 58 -16.04 -0.12 -10.66
N VAL A 59 -16.17 0.70 -11.68
CA VAL A 59 -15.39 0.56 -12.90
C VAL A 59 -14.04 1.25 -12.66
N LEU A 60 -12.95 0.49 -12.75
CA LEU A 60 -11.57 0.98 -12.54
C LEU A 60 -11.22 2.21 -13.40
N ASN A 61 -11.96 2.47 -14.47
CA ASN A 61 -11.76 3.62 -15.35
C ASN A 61 -12.17 4.96 -14.73
N GLU A 62 -13.05 4.96 -13.72
CA GLU A 62 -13.55 6.14 -13.01
C GLU A 62 -12.66 6.53 -11.83
N ALA A 63 -11.84 5.60 -11.33
CA ALA A 63 -11.01 5.83 -10.16
C ALA A 63 -9.91 6.87 -10.43
N ASP A 64 -9.78 7.84 -9.52
CA ASP A 64 -8.65 8.76 -9.46
C ASP A 64 -7.37 8.04 -9.05
N VAL A 65 -7.50 7.15 -8.07
CA VAL A 65 -6.40 6.40 -7.46
C VAL A 65 -6.77 4.92 -7.43
N VAL A 66 -5.86 4.08 -7.90
CA VAL A 66 -5.96 2.62 -7.73
C VAL A 66 -4.82 2.16 -6.83
N ILE A 67 -5.16 1.48 -5.74
CA ILE A 67 -4.22 0.87 -4.81
C ILE A 67 -4.16 -0.62 -5.13
N GLN A 68 -3.09 -1.06 -5.79
CA GLN A 68 -2.79 -2.47 -6.00
C GLN A 68 -1.76 -2.93 -4.98
N SER A 69 -2.10 -3.92 -4.18
CA SER A 69 -1.23 -4.39 -3.11
C SER A 69 -1.14 -5.90 -3.04
N SER A 70 0.01 -6.40 -2.61
CA SER A 70 0.25 -7.82 -2.32
C SER A 70 0.93 -7.94 -0.95
N HIS A 71 0.58 -8.97 -0.19
CA HIS A 71 1.16 -9.22 1.12
C HIS A 71 2.49 -9.98 1.02
N SER A 72 2.50 -11.07 0.24
CA SER A 72 3.62 -12.01 0.22
C SER A 72 4.19 -12.26 -1.16
N ASP A 73 3.41 -12.03 -2.22
CA ASP A 73 3.79 -12.40 -3.57
C ASP A 73 4.21 -11.18 -4.40
N PRO A 74 5.04 -11.33 -5.43
CA PRO A 74 5.17 -10.33 -6.47
C PRO A 74 3.80 -10.02 -7.09
N ILE A 75 3.60 -8.79 -7.56
CA ILE A 75 2.41 -8.45 -8.33
C ILE A 75 2.57 -9.03 -9.75
N GLU A 76 1.94 -10.18 -10.02
CA GLU A 76 2.08 -10.90 -11.30
C GLU A 76 1.47 -10.15 -12.49
N SER A 77 0.40 -9.38 -12.25
CA SER A 77 -0.31 -8.59 -13.27
C SER A 77 -0.42 -7.13 -12.83
N PRO A 78 0.67 -6.36 -12.93
CA PRO A 78 0.69 -4.97 -12.50
C PRO A 78 -0.23 -4.12 -13.38
N LEU A 79 -1.18 -3.42 -12.76
CA LEU A 79 -2.14 -2.59 -13.48
C LEU A 79 -1.47 -1.35 -14.07
N ALA A 80 -1.73 -1.05 -15.33
CA ALA A 80 -1.40 0.23 -15.93
C ALA A 80 -2.55 1.24 -15.70
N PRO A 81 -2.26 2.55 -15.61
CA PRO A 81 -3.29 3.57 -15.61
C PRO A 81 -4.21 3.44 -16.83
N ILE A 82 -5.52 3.41 -16.61
CA ILE A 82 -6.52 3.27 -17.68
C ILE A 82 -6.75 4.61 -18.39
N ASN A 83 -6.56 5.72 -17.68
CA ASN A 83 -6.66 7.07 -18.23
C ASN A 83 -5.42 7.91 -17.84
N PRO A 84 -5.13 9.02 -18.55
CA PRO A 84 -3.92 9.82 -18.33
C PRO A 84 -3.78 10.49 -16.96
N GLU A 85 -4.88 10.66 -16.24
CA GLU A 85 -4.96 11.36 -14.95
C GLU A 85 -4.88 10.41 -13.75
N GLN A 86 -5.13 9.12 -13.97
CA GLN A 86 -5.16 8.11 -12.92
C GLN A 86 -3.78 7.89 -12.30
N VAL A 87 -3.75 7.84 -10.96
CA VAL A 87 -2.58 7.43 -10.19
C VAL A 87 -2.75 5.96 -9.79
N VAL A 88 -1.71 5.15 -10.03
CA VAL A 88 -1.71 3.74 -9.63
C VAL A 88 -0.59 3.52 -8.62
N LEU A 89 -0.96 3.17 -7.39
CA LEU A 89 -0.03 2.74 -6.36
C LEU A 89 0.13 1.22 -6.42
N ARG A 90 1.38 0.76 -6.41
CA ARG A 90 1.73 -0.66 -6.29
C ARG A 90 2.55 -0.86 -5.02
N ILE A 91 2.07 -1.74 -4.14
CA ILE A 91 2.79 -2.15 -2.93
C ILE A 91 3.04 -3.65 -2.99
N SER A 92 4.31 -4.04 -2.93
CA SER A 92 4.74 -5.45 -2.91
C SER A 92 5.91 -5.66 -1.95
N PRO A 93 6.28 -6.90 -1.62
CA PRO A 93 7.41 -7.13 -0.73
C PRO A 93 8.74 -6.61 -1.26
N PHE A 94 8.99 -6.84 -2.55
CA PHE A 94 10.19 -6.43 -3.26
C PHE A 94 9.85 -5.52 -4.44
N PRO A 95 10.81 -4.73 -4.94
CA PRO A 95 10.65 -3.95 -6.16
C PRO A 95 10.27 -4.81 -7.36
N SER A 96 9.62 -4.20 -8.36
CA SER A 96 9.19 -4.86 -9.60
C SER A 96 10.36 -5.36 -10.46
N GLU A 97 11.55 -4.78 -10.26
CA GLU A 97 12.79 -5.15 -10.93
C GLU A 97 13.91 -5.54 -9.95
N GLY A 98 14.99 -6.11 -10.49
CA GLY A 98 16.16 -6.49 -9.71
C GLY A 98 16.14 -7.93 -9.20
N PRO A 99 17.14 -8.33 -8.40
CA PRO A 99 17.41 -9.73 -8.07
C PRO A 99 16.33 -10.38 -7.20
N TYR A 100 15.56 -9.58 -6.46
CA TYR A 100 14.51 -10.06 -5.55
C TYR A 100 13.09 -9.90 -6.12
N SER A 101 12.94 -9.39 -7.35
CA SER A 101 11.64 -9.11 -7.97
C SER A 101 10.66 -10.29 -8.03
N LYS A 102 11.19 -11.52 -8.02
CA LYS A 102 10.40 -12.76 -8.06
C LYS A 102 10.27 -13.46 -6.70
N TRP A 103 10.81 -12.87 -5.65
CA TRP A 103 10.82 -13.48 -4.34
C TRP A 103 9.47 -13.29 -3.65
N LYS A 104 9.12 -14.27 -2.82
CA LYS A 104 7.99 -14.16 -1.89
C LYS A 104 8.52 -13.74 -0.53
N SER A 105 7.65 -13.15 0.28
CA SER A 105 8.02 -12.66 1.61
C SER A 105 6.96 -12.96 2.66
N THR A 106 7.38 -12.79 3.90
CA THR A 106 6.57 -12.78 5.12
C THR A 106 7.06 -11.61 5.97
N ASP A 107 6.30 -11.22 7.00
CA ASP A 107 6.72 -10.19 7.97
C ASP A 107 8.18 -10.39 8.45
N LEU A 108 8.56 -11.63 8.72
CA LEU A 108 9.90 -11.96 9.20
C LEU A 108 10.96 -11.76 8.10
N VAL A 109 10.66 -12.15 6.86
CA VAL A 109 11.57 -11.97 5.73
C VAL A 109 11.75 -10.49 5.40
N ASP A 110 10.67 -9.71 5.41
CA ASP A 110 10.71 -8.26 5.18
C ASP A 110 11.56 -7.57 6.25
N ALA A 111 11.33 -7.88 7.53
CA ALA A 111 12.10 -7.32 8.62
C ALA A 111 13.59 -7.73 8.59
N ALA A 112 13.88 -8.97 8.16
CA ALA A 112 15.25 -9.48 8.07
C ALA A 112 16.03 -8.83 6.91
N LEU A 113 15.47 -8.88 5.70
CA LEU A 113 16.12 -8.35 4.49
C LEU A 113 16.17 -6.82 4.47
N GLY A 114 15.23 -6.16 5.15
CA GLY A 114 15.29 -4.72 5.40
C GLY A 114 16.28 -4.33 6.50
N GLY A 115 16.99 -5.26 7.14
CA GLY A 115 18.01 -4.99 8.16
C GLY A 115 17.49 -4.71 9.56
N HIS A 116 16.18 -4.61 9.75
CA HIS A 116 15.56 -4.19 11.01
C HIS A 116 15.82 -5.16 12.16
N LEU A 117 15.82 -6.48 11.90
CA LEU A 117 16.07 -7.48 12.94
C LEU A 117 17.44 -7.28 13.62
N ARG A 118 18.43 -6.72 12.93
CA ARG A 118 19.75 -6.46 13.52
C ARG A 118 19.70 -5.46 14.69
N LEU A 119 18.62 -4.68 14.79
CA LEU A 119 18.46 -3.61 15.77
C LEU A 119 17.72 -4.07 17.04
N THR A 120 17.13 -5.27 17.02
CA THR A 120 16.22 -5.74 18.05
C THR A 120 16.78 -6.94 18.82
N GLY A 121 16.92 -6.78 20.13
CA GLY A 121 17.36 -7.82 21.04
C GLY A 121 18.76 -7.59 21.59
N ASP A 122 19.40 -8.67 22.01
CA ASP A 122 20.76 -8.66 22.57
C ASP A 122 21.77 -9.00 21.46
N PRO A 123 22.83 -8.18 21.25
CA PRO A 123 23.85 -8.45 20.24
C PRO A 123 24.61 -9.77 20.39
N SER A 124 24.57 -10.38 21.58
CA SER A 124 25.20 -11.68 21.88
C SER A 124 24.29 -12.88 21.59
N ARG A 125 23.05 -12.65 21.12
CA ARG A 125 22.04 -13.67 20.85
C ARG A 125 21.44 -13.52 19.46
N GLU A 126 20.57 -14.43 19.09
CA GLU A 126 19.79 -14.34 17.86
C GLU A 126 18.90 -13.08 17.87
N PRO A 127 18.76 -12.40 16.72
CA PRO A 127 17.82 -11.29 16.57
C PRO A 127 16.40 -11.64 16.99
N LEU A 128 15.74 -10.70 17.69
CA LEU A 128 14.33 -10.85 18.01
C LEU A 128 13.47 -10.37 16.85
N SER A 129 12.40 -11.11 16.54
CA SER A 129 11.36 -10.64 15.63
C SER A 129 10.65 -9.42 16.21
N GLY A 130 10.29 -8.47 15.34
CA GLY A 130 9.64 -7.22 15.71
C GLY A 130 8.14 -7.35 15.96
N VAL A 131 7.47 -6.20 16.04
CA VAL A 131 6.01 -6.12 16.13
C VAL A 131 5.40 -6.58 14.80
N PRO A 132 4.39 -7.47 14.80
CA PRO A 132 3.68 -7.88 13.59
C PRO A 132 3.14 -6.68 12.80
N ASP A 133 3.07 -6.80 11.48
CA ASP A 133 2.53 -5.77 10.57
C ASP A 133 3.24 -4.40 10.58
N LEU A 134 4.26 -4.18 11.40
CA LEU A 134 4.99 -2.89 11.45
C LEU A 134 5.49 -2.49 10.05
N VAL A 135 6.05 -3.46 9.32
CA VAL A 135 6.52 -3.26 7.95
C VAL A 135 5.39 -2.84 7.02
N HIS A 136 4.28 -3.58 7.06
CA HIS A 136 3.11 -3.31 6.23
C HIS A 136 2.50 -1.93 6.51
N MET A 137 2.37 -1.55 7.77
CA MET A 137 1.85 -0.24 8.18
C MET A 137 2.78 0.89 7.72
N ALA A 138 4.09 0.72 7.87
CA ALA A 138 5.08 1.68 7.37
C ALA A 138 5.02 1.80 5.85
N SER A 139 4.92 0.68 5.12
CA SER A 139 4.79 0.68 3.67
C SER A 139 3.48 1.33 3.19
N GLY A 140 2.39 1.11 3.90
CA GLY A 140 1.12 1.78 3.63
C GLY A 140 1.21 3.30 3.82
N ALA A 141 1.83 3.76 4.92
CA ALA A 141 2.05 5.19 5.14
C ALA A 141 2.94 5.82 4.04
N THR A 142 4.03 5.15 3.67
CA THR A 142 4.93 5.60 2.58
C THR A 142 4.21 5.62 1.24
N GLY A 143 3.41 4.60 0.93
CA GLY A 143 2.57 4.55 -0.28
C GLY A 143 1.56 5.68 -0.35
N PHE A 144 0.89 5.99 0.76
CA PHE A 144 -0.02 7.13 0.86
C PHE A 144 0.71 8.44 0.55
N ILE A 145 1.89 8.68 1.15
CA ILE A 145 2.70 9.87 0.89
C ILE A 145 3.11 9.95 -0.59
N GLY A 146 3.54 8.84 -1.19
CA GLY A 146 3.90 8.78 -2.60
C GLY A 146 2.73 9.12 -3.54
N VAL A 147 1.53 8.64 -3.22
CA VAL A 147 0.31 8.99 -3.97
C VAL A 147 -0.04 10.47 -3.80
N LEU A 148 0.06 11.03 -2.60
CA LEU A 148 -0.16 12.47 -2.41
C LEU A 148 0.80 13.30 -3.28
N ALA A 149 2.08 12.93 -3.34
CA ALA A 149 3.04 13.59 -4.22
C ALA A 149 2.65 13.45 -5.71
N ALA A 150 2.15 12.29 -6.12
CA ALA A 150 1.63 12.05 -7.46
C ALA A 150 0.40 12.92 -7.78
N LEU A 151 -0.54 13.02 -6.85
CA LEU A 151 -1.73 13.87 -6.99
C LEU A 151 -1.36 15.36 -7.05
N MET A 152 -0.35 15.81 -6.30
CA MET A 152 0.20 17.17 -6.41
C MET A 152 0.82 17.43 -7.78
N THR A 153 1.47 16.43 -8.39
CA THR A 153 1.96 16.54 -9.78
C THR A 153 0.79 16.59 -10.75
N ARG A 154 -0.20 15.71 -10.61
CA ARG A 154 -1.44 15.69 -11.41
C ARG A 154 -2.15 17.04 -11.40
N ALA A 155 -2.27 17.69 -10.24
CA ALA A 155 -2.90 19.00 -10.13
C ALA A 155 -2.19 20.09 -10.95
N ARG A 156 -0.88 19.95 -11.20
CA ARG A 156 -0.07 20.90 -11.97
C ARG A 156 0.00 20.57 -13.46
N THR A 157 -0.02 19.28 -13.80
CA THR A 157 0.26 18.80 -15.16
C THR A 157 -0.95 18.19 -15.87
N GLY A 158 -2.02 17.88 -15.14
CA GLY A 158 -3.13 17.05 -15.62
C GLY A 158 -2.73 15.60 -15.89
N ARG A 159 -1.62 15.10 -15.31
CA ARG A 159 -1.10 13.75 -15.57
C ARG A 159 -0.89 12.98 -14.27
N GLY A 160 -1.48 11.79 -14.20
CA GLY A 160 -1.20 10.80 -13.18
C GLY A 160 0.10 10.05 -13.47
N GLN A 161 0.44 9.12 -12.58
CA GLN A 161 1.64 8.32 -12.66
C GLN A 161 1.50 7.02 -11.86
N ILE A 162 2.43 6.08 -12.10
CA ILE A 162 2.59 4.90 -11.26
C ILE A 162 3.50 5.27 -10.09
N VAL A 163 3.12 4.86 -8.89
CA VAL A 163 3.93 4.93 -7.66
C VAL A 163 4.21 3.49 -7.25
N GLU A 164 5.48 3.12 -7.11
CA GLU A 164 5.88 1.81 -6.62
C GLU A 164 6.53 1.94 -5.24
N VAL A 165 6.14 1.06 -4.32
CA VAL A 165 6.70 0.97 -2.97
C VAL A 165 6.94 -0.50 -2.66
N SER A 166 8.15 -0.81 -2.17
CA SER A 166 8.43 -2.15 -1.64
C SER A 166 8.56 -2.16 -0.11
N HIS A 167 8.17 -3.27 0.52
CA HIS A 167 8.39 -3.48 1.96
C HIS A 167 9.87 -3.38 2.31
N GLN A 168 10.72 -3.99 1.48
CA GLN A 168 12.17 -3.97 1.66
C GLN A 168 12.75 -2.55 1.67
N GLU A 169 12.45 -1.72 0.67
CA GLU A 169 13.01 -0.35 0.58
C GLU A 169 12.54 0.51 1.76
N VAL A 170 11.27 0.37 2.14
CA VAL A 170 10.71 1.13 3.26
C VAL A 170 11.44 0.78 4.54
N ILE A 171 11.59 -0.51 4.87
CA ILE A 171 12.28 -0.90 6.11
C ILE A 171 13.77 -0.58 6.08
N ALA A 172 14.40 -0.72 4.90
CA ALA A 172 15.78 -0.33 4.72
C ALA A 172 16.01 1.17 5.00
N SER A 173 15.01 2.02 4.75
CA SER A 173 15.09 3.48 4.97
C SER A 173 14.85 3.93 6.42
N LEU A 174 14.39 3.03 7.31
CA LEU A 174 13.95 3.38 8.67
C LEU A 174 14.99 3.08 9.76
N HIS A 175 16.27 2.96 9.41
CA HIS A 175 17.39 2.79 10.35
C HIS A 175 18.70 3.35 9.80
#